data_AF-Q2FWS7-F1
#
_entry.id   AF-Q2FWS7-F1
#
_cell.length_a   1.000
_cell.length_b   1.000
_cell.length_c   1.000
_cell.angle_alpha   90.00
_cell.angle_beta   90.00
_cell.angle_gamma   90.00
#
_symmetry.space_group_name_H-M   'P 1'
#
loop_
_entity.id
_entity.type
_entity.pdbx_description
1 polymer ?
#
loop_
_entity_poly.entity_id
_entity_poly.type
_entity_poly.pdbx_seq_one_letter_code
_entity_poly.pdbx_strand_id
1 'polypeptide(L)' 'MTQYLVTTFKDSSGLPHEHFTAARDNQTFTVVEAESKEEAKEKYEAQVKRDAVIKLGQLFENIRECGK' A
#
# COMPACT_ATOMS: atom_id res chain seq x y z
N MET A 1 3.23 -4.60 18.25
CA MET A 1 4.14 -5.19 17.24
C MET A 1 4.68 -4.06 16.39
N THR A 2 5.99 -3.88 16.33
CA THR A 2 6.62 -2.81 15.53
C THR A 2 6.79 -3.30 14.09
N GLN A 3 6.36 -2.50 13.12
CA GLN A 3 6.57 -2.78 11.70
C GLN A 3 7.88 -2.13 11.24
N TYR A 4 8.57 -2.73 10.27
CA TYR A 4 9.81 -2.20 9.69
C TYR A 4 9.68 -2.15 8.16
N LEU A 5 10.07 -1.04 7.56
CA LEU A 5 10.34 -0.95 6.12
C LEU A 5 11.77 -1.42 5.86
N VAL A 6 11.90 -2.46 5.05
CA VAL A 6 13.19 -2.94 4.54
C VAL A 6 13.34 -2.49 3.11
N THR A 7 14.38 -1.71 2.81
CA THR A 7 14.71 -1.32 1.44
C THR A 7 16.06 -1.93 1.06
N THR A 8 16.10 -2.59 -0.10
CA THR A 8 17.34 -3.14 -0.66
C THR A 8 17.67 -2.39 -1.94
N PHE A 9 18.89 -1.87 -2.04
CA PHE A 9 19.41 -1.25 -3.26
C PHE A 9 20.79 -1.79 -3.58
N LYS A 10 21.17 -1.80 -4.85
CA LYS A 10 22.51 -2.19 -5.28
C LYS A 10 23.35 -0.95 -5.48
N ASP A 11 24.59 -0.97 -4.98
CA ASP A 11 25.56 0.06 -5.31
C ASP A 11 26.10 -0.09 -6.74
N SER A 12 27.01 0.80 -7.14
CA SER A 12 27.67 0.75 -8.45
C SER A 12 28.48 -0.52 -8.71
N SER A 13 28.87 -1.23 -7.65
CA SER A 13 29.59 -2.51 -7.71
C SER A 13 28.63 -3.71 -7.75
N GLY A 14 27.31 -3.48 -7.70
CA GLY A 14 26.27 -4.51 -7.71
C GLY A 14 26.05 -5.17 -6.36
N LEU A 15 26.71 -4.70 -5.29
CA LEU A 15 26.55 -5.25 -3.96
C LEU A 15 25.22 -4.77 -3.37
N PRO A 16 24.36 -5.67 -2.86
CA PRO A 16 23.10 -5.28 -2.23
C PRO A 16 23.37 -4.68 -0.84
N HIS A 17 22.72 -3.57 -0.55
CA HIS A 17 22.70 -2.90 0.74
C HIS A 17 21.27 -2.88 1.27
N GLU A 18 21.11 -3.30 2.53
CA GLU A 18 19.81 -3.34 3.21
C GLU A 18 19.72 -2.18 4.21
N HIS A 19 18.58 -1.48 4.20
CA HIS A 19 18.28 -0.44 5.18
C HIS A 19 16.97 -0.77 5.89
N PHE A 20 16.97 -0.65 7.22
CA PHE A 20 15.84 -0.97 8.08
C PHE A 20 15.32 0.30 8.76
N THR A 21 14.05 0.63 8.52
CA THR A 21 13.38 1.79 9.11
C THR A 21 12.18 1.33 9.92
N ALA A 22 12.15 1.61 11.22
CA ALA A 22 10.98 1.34 12.06
C ALA A 22 9.82 2.27 11.68
N ALA A 23 8.63 1.71 11.51
CA ALA A 23 7.39 2.47 11.34
C ALA A 23 6.99 3.14 12.65
N ARG A 24 6.49 4.38 12.56
CA ARG A 24 5.82 5.06 13.68
C ARG A 24 4.40 4.52 13.84
N ASP A 25 3.80 4.72 15.02
CA ASP A 25 2.46 4.18 15.35
C ASP A 25 1.35 4.61 14.38
N ASN A 26 1.50 5.79 13.76
CA ASN A 26 0.55 6.37 12.81
C ASN A 26 1.05 6.38 11.36
N GLN A 27 2.09 5.60 11.04
CA GLN A 27 2.70 5.55 9.73
C GLN A 27 2.47 4.19 9.07
N THR A 28 2.04 4.22 7.82
CA THR A 28 1.93 3.05 6.94
C THR A 28 2.77 3.28 5.69
N PHE A 29 3.32 2.19 5.15
CA PHE A 29 4.07 2.20 3.90
C PHE A 29 3.25 1.49 2.82
N THR A 30 3.25 2.04 1.60
CA THR A 30 2.62 1.43 0.43
C THR A 30 3.61 1.52 -0.73
N VAL A 31 3.90 0.39 -1.35
CA VAL A 31 4.79 0.32 -2.52
C VAL A 31 3.92 0.37 -3.77
N VAL A 32 4.21 1.32 -4.66
CA VAL A 32 3.50 1.51 -5.92
C VAL A 32 4.52 1.56 -7.04
N GLU A 33 4.35 0.71 -8.04
CA GLU A 33 5.18 0.72 -9.24
C GLU A 33 4.74 1.84 -10.19
N ALA A 34 5.65 2.77 -10.46
CA ALA A 34 5.42 3.90 -11.36
C ALA A 34 6.75 4.44 -11.89
N GLU A 35 6.71 5.04 -13.07
CA GLU A 35 7.87 5.66 -13.72
C GLU A 35 8.14 7.06 -13.15
N SER A 36 7.12 7.69 -12.57
CA SER A 36 7.21 9.02 -11.98
C SER A 36 6.46 9.12 -10.66
N LYS A 37 6.81 10.14 -9.87
CA LYS A 37 6.11 10.45 -8.62
C LYS A 37 4.64 10.81 -8.83
N GLU A 38 4.33 11.48 -9.94
CA GLU A 38 2.96 11.88 -10.29
C GLU A 38 2.11 10.67 -10.65
N GLU A 39 2.63 9.77 -11.49
CA GLU A 39 1.97 8.50 -11.81
C GLU A 39 1.80 7.61 -10.57
N ALA A 40 2.80 7.58 -9.67
CA ALA A 40 2.70 6.85 -8.41
C ALA A 40 1.51 7.34 -7.57
N LYS A 41 1.32 8.67 -7.52
CA LYS A 41 0.21 9.28 -6.79
C LYS A 41 -1.13 8.94 -7.44
N GLU A 42 -1.24 9.03 -8.76
CA GLU A 42 -2.47 8.69 -9.48
C GLU A 42 -2.85 7.21 -9.28
N LYS A 43 -1.89 6.29 -9.40
CA LYS A 43 -2.08 4.87 -9.14
C LYS A 43 -2.49 4.60 -7.69
N TYR A 44 -1.89 5.30 -6.73
CA TYR A 44 -2.26 5.17 -5.32
C TYR A 44 -3.72 5.63 -5.09
N GLU A 45 -4.09 6.80 -5.60
CA GLU A 45 -5.46 7.33 -5.46
C GLU A 45 -6.49 6.41 -6.13
N ALA A 46 -6.17 5.86 -7.30
CA ALA A 46 -7.02 4.88 -7.98
C ALA A 46 -7.21 3.59 -7.15
N GLN A 47 -6.15 3.10 -6.51
CA GLN A 47 -6.23 1.94 -5.61
C GLN A 47 -7.12 2.21 -4.40
N VAL A 48 -6.95 3.36 -3.73
CA VAL A 48 -7.77 3.74 -2.57
C VAL A 48 -9.25 3.85 -2.96
N LYS A 49 -9.56 4.45 -4.12
CA LYS A 49 -10.94 4.53 -4.62
C LYS A 49 -11.53 3.15 -4.91
N ARG A 50 -10.75 2.26 -5.53
CA ARG A 50 -11.21 0.88 -5.80
C ARG A 50 -11.50 0.11 -4.52
N ASP A 51 -10.61 0.18 -3.52
CA ASP A 51 -10.80 -0.48 -2.24
C ASP A 51 -12.07 0.02 -1.52
N ALA A 52 -12.32 1.34 -1.56
CA ALA A 52 -13.54 1.93 -1.01
C ALA A 52 -14.83 1.41 -1.71
N VAL A 53 -14.81 1.30 -3.04
CA VAL A 53 -15.95 0.77 -3.82
C VAL A 53 -16.19 -0.72 -3.50
N ILE A 54 -15.13 -1.53 -3.39
CA ILE A 54 -15.24 -2.95 -3.04
C ILE A 54 -15.85 -3.13 -1.65
N LYS A 55 -15.34 -2.39 -0.66
CA LYS A 55 -15.89 -2.42 0.71
C LYS A 55 -17.35 -1.99 0.76
N LEU A 56 -17.73 -0.99 -0.03
CA LEU A 56 -19.12 -0.57 -0.14
C LEU A 56 -20.01 -1.68 -0.72
N GLY A 57 -19.54 -2.36 -1.78
CA GLY A 57 -20.25 -3.50 -2.36
C GLY A 57 -20.45 -4.65 -1.36
N GLN A 58 -19.40 -5.03 -0.63
CA GLN A 58 -19.48 -6.05 0.43
C GLN A 58 -20.48 -5.67 1.52
N LEU A 59 -20.52 -4.39 1.91
CA LEU A 59 -21.50 -3.90 2.89
C LEU A 59 -22.94 -4.07 2.39
N PHE A 60 -23.22 -3.73 1.13
CA PHE A 60 -24.56 -3.90 0.54
C PHE A 60 -24.97 -5.38 0.48
N GLU A 61 -24.06 -6.27 0.10
CA GLU A 61 -24.34 -7.71 0.07
C GLU A 61 -24.64 -8.25 1.49
N ASN A 62 -23.87 -7.85 2.50
CA ASN A 62 -24.10 -8.23 3.89
C ASN A 62 -25.47 -7.74 4.41
N ILE A 63 -25.88 -6.51 4.07
CA ILE A 63 -27.20 -5.98 4.43
C ILE A 63 -28.31 -6.79 3.76
N ARG A 64 -28.14 -7.14 2.48
CA ARG A 64 -29.10 -7.96 1.72
C ARG A 64 -29.24 -9.36 2.30
N GLU A 65 -28.15 -9.96 2.77
CA GLU A 65 -28.18 -11.29 3.42
C GLU A 65 -28.81 -11.24 4.81
N CYS A 66 -28.57 -10.19 5.59
CA CYS A 66 -29.16 -10.03 6.92
C CYS A 66 -30.69 -9.83 6.90
N GLY A 67 -31.24 -9.37 5.76
CA GLY A 67 -32.68 -9.23 5.54
C GLY A 67 -33.40 -10.47 5.00
N LYS A 68 -32.70 -11.59 4.78
CA LYS A 68 -33.29 -12.88 4.40
C LYS A 68 -33.52 -13.74 5.65
#